data_AF-A0A2J8JTL2-F1
#
_entry.id   AF-A0A2J8JTL2-F1
#
_cell.length_a   1.000
_cell.length_b   1.000
_cell.length_c   1.000
_cell.angle_alpha   90.00
_cell.angle_beta   90.00
_cell.angle_gamma   90.00
#
_symmetry.space_group_name_H-M   'P 1'
#
loop_
_entity.id
_entity.type
_entity.pdbx_description
1 polymer ?
#
loop_
_entity_poly.entity_id
_entity_poly.type
_entity_poly.pdbx_seq_one_letter_code
_entity_poly.pdbx_strand_id
1 'polypeptide(L)'
;MEGKWLLCMLLVLGTAIVEAHDGHDDDVIDIEDDLDDVIEEVDEMKESKLPGDKGLVLMSRAKHHAISAKLNKPFLFDTKPLIVQYEVNFQNGIECGGAYVKLLSKTPELNLDQFHDKTPYTIMFGPDKCGEDYKLHFIFRHKNPKTGIYEEKHAKRPDADLKTYFTDKKTHLYTLILNPDNSFEILVDQSVVNSGNLLNDMTPPVNPSREIEDPEDRKPEDWDERPKIPDPEAVKPDDWDEDAPAKIPDEEATKPEGWLDDEPEYVPDPDAEKPEDWDEDMDGEWEAPQIANPKCESAPGCGVWQRP
;
A
#
# COMPACT_ATOMS: atom_id res chain seq x y z
N MET A 1 -52.01 39.93 -37.30
CA MET A 1 -52.67 39.09 -36.29
C MET A 1 -51.71 38.96 -35.13
N GLU A 2 -52.19 39.40 -33.98
CA GLU A 2 -51.49 39.59 -32.73
C GLU A 2 -51.27 38.27 -31.98
N GLY A 3 -50.29 38.25 -31.07
CA GLY A 3 -50.11 37.26 -30.01
C GLY A 3 -48.90 37.67 -29.17
N LYS A 4 -49.02 38.69 -28.30
CA LYS A 4 -49.37 38.65 -26.87
C LYS A 4 -48.47 37.72 -26.02
N TRP A 5 -47.78 38.39 -25.09
CA TRP A 5 -46.91 37.93 -24.00
C TRP A 5 -47.63 37.04 -22.97
N LEU A 6 -46.89 36.23 -22.21
CA LEU A 6 -46.84 36.37 -20.74
C LEU A 6 -45.69 35.58 -20.08
N LEU A 7 -44.90 36.35 -19.32
CA LEU A 7 -44.01 35.95 -18.24
C LEU A 7 -44.84 35.40 -17.07
N CYS A 8 -44.39 34.35 -16.39
CA CYS A 8 -44.85 34.05 -15.03
C CYS A 8 -43.72 33.40 -14.22
N MET A 9 -43.02 34.24 -13.44
CA MET A 9 -42.35 33.82 -12.20
C MET A 9 -43.43 33.42 -11.19
N LEU A 10 -43.20 32.34 -10.45
CA LEU A 10 -43.87 32.10 -9.18
C LEU A 10 -42.82 31.63 -8.17
N LEU A 11 -42.31 32.60 -7.41
CA LEU A 11 -41.67 32.43 -6.12
C LEU A 11 -42.79 32.12 -5.11
N VAL A 12 -42.65 31.03 -4.36
CA VAL A 12 -43.29 30.88 -3.05
C VAL A 12 -42.18 30.72 -2.02
N LEU A 13 -42.06 31.73 -1.18
CA LEU A 13 -41.27 31.76 0.05
C LEU A 13 -41.89 30.81 1.08
N GLY A 14 -41.05 29.97 1.68
CA GLY A 14 -41.33 29.29 2.94
C GLY A 14 -40.10 29.39 3.83
N THR A 15 -40.10 30.35 4.74
CA THR A 15 -39.14 30.46 5.84
C THR A 15 -39.57 29.54 6.99
N ALA A 16 -38.66 28.68 7.45
CA ALA A 16 -38.64 28.18 8.82
C ALA A 16 -37.21 28.33 9.37
N ILE A 17 -37.12 28.90 10.55
CA ILE A 17 -35.91 29.32 11.26
C ILE A 17 -35.77 28.42 12.50
N VAL A 18 -34.54 27.91 12.69
CA VAL A 18 -33.83 27.55 13.95
C VAL A 18 -34.27 26.28 14.67
N GLU A 19 -33.32 25.34 14.80
CA GLU A 19 -32.67 25.08 16.10
C GLU A 19 -31.23 24.61 15.86
N ALA A 20 -30.29 25.38 16.43
CA ALA A 20 -28.90 24.97 16.60
C ALA A 20 -28.86 23.98 17.76
N HIS A 21 -28.21 22.84 17.57
CA HIS A 21 -27.77 22.01 18.67
C HIS A 21 -26.25 21.92 18.61
N ASP A 22 -25.65 22.48 19.65
CA ASP A 22 -24.25 22.36 20.00
C ASP A 22 -24.00 20.92 20.49
N GLY A 23 -22.92 20.30 20.03
CA GLY A 23 -22.62 18.89 20.29
C GLY A 23 -21.34 18.46 19.57
N HIS A 24 -20.24 18.65 20.27
CA HIS A 24 -18.87 18.27 19.94
C HIS A 24 -18.70 16.74 19.82
N ASP A 25 -17.76 16.37 18.95
CA ASP A 25 -17.10 15.06 18.76
C ASP A 25 -17.91 13.91 18.15
N ASP A 26 -17.83 13.82 16.82
CA ASP A 26 -17.71 12.54 16.13
C ASP A 26 -16.78 12.76 14.92
N ASP A 27 -15.57 12.18 14.96
CA ASP A 27 -14.68 12.02 13.81
C ASP A 27 -15.35 11.08 12.79
N VAL A 28 -16.34 11.58 12.06
CA VAL A 28 -16.80 10.99 10.80
C VAL A 28 -16.07 11.74 9.71
N ILE A 29 -15.06 11.08 9.15
CA ILE A 29 -14.47 11.50 7.87
C ILE A 29 -15.62 11.43 6.85
N ASP A 30 -16.20 12.58 6.52
CA ASP A 30 -17.16 12.72 5.43
C ASP A 30 -16.42 12.43 4.11
N ILE A 31 -16.61 11.22 3.59
CA ILE A 31 -16.12 10.76 2.28
C ILE A 31 -17.04 11.31 1.16
N GLU A 32 -17.47 12.57 1.26
CA GLU A 32 -18.32 13.21 0.22
C GLU A 32 -17.64 14.39 -0.48
N ASP A 33 -16.49 14.90 0.00
CA ASP A 33 -15.88 16.13 -0.52
C ASP A 33 -14.69 15.96 -1.50
N ASP A 34 -14.23 14.73 -1.80
CA ASP A 34 -13.02 14.52 -2.64
C ASP A 34 -13.29 14.08 -4.09
N LEU A 35 -14.56 14.06 -4.53
CA LEU A 35 -14.92 13.72 -5.93
C LEU A 35 -14.86 14.92 -6.88
N ASP A 36 -14.65 16.13 -6.38
CA ASP A 36 -14.53 17.32 -7.21
C ASP A 36 -13.07 17.55 -7.69
N ASP A 37 -12.96 17.80 -9.00
CA ASP A 37 -11.75 18.13 -9.76
C ASP A 37 -10.75 16.99 -9.99
N VAL A 38 -11.22 15.96 -10.69
CA VAL A 38 -10.35 15.12 -11.51
C VAL A 38 -10.51 15.57 -12.97
N ILE A 39 -9.59 16.40 -13.46
CA ILE A 39 -9.57 16.86 -14.85
C ILE A 39 -9.09 15.72 -15.74
N GLU A 40 -10.02 15.16 -16.50
CA GLU A 40 -9.77 14.11 -17.49
C GLU A 40 -9.97 14.73 -18.87
N GLU A 41 -8.93 14.67 -19.71
CA GLU A 41 -8.96 15.24 -21.04
C GLU A 41 -8.73 14.17 -22.10
N VAL A 42 -9.41 14.36 -23.24
CA VAL A 42 -9.15 13.59 -24.46
C VAL A 42 -8.09 14.35 -25.25
N ASP A 43 -6.84 13.98 -25.02
CA ASP A 43 -5.67 14.66 -25.60
C ASP A 43 -4.82 13.70 -26.44
N GLU A 44 -3.98 14.28 -27.29
CA GLU A 44 -2.98 13.54 -28.05
C GLU A 44 -1.82 13.11 -27.13
N MET A 45 -1.14 12.03 -27.51
CA MET A 45 0.05 11.60 -26.78
C MET A 45 1.16 12.65 -26.88
N LYS A 46 1.91 12.87 -25.79
CA LYS A 46 3.05 13.81 -25.76
C LYS A 46 4.07 13.57 -26.87
N GLU A 47 4.28 12.30 -27.22
CA GLU A 47 5.12 11.88 -28.35
C GLU A 47 4.28 11.06 -29.34
N SER A 48 3.26 11.68 -29.94
CA SER A 48 2.47 11.00 -30.98
C SER A 48 3.21 10.93 -32.32
N LYS A 49 3.26 9.72 -32.90
CA LYS A 49 3.65 9.50 -34.30
C LYS A 49 2.44 9.35 -35.23
N LEU A 50 1.23 9.36 -34.66
CA LEU A 50 -0.03 9.12 -35.35
C LEU A 50 -0.93 10.35 -35.19
N PRO A 51 -1.04 11.20 -36.22
CA PRO A 51 -1.86 12.40 -36.13
C PRO A 51 -3.34 12.05 -35.97
N GLY A 52 -3.99 12.64 -34.97
CA GLY A 52 -5.41 12.43 -34.67
C GLY A 52 -5.74 11.24 -33.78
N ASP A 53 -4.74 10.50 -33.31
CA ASP A 53 -4.91 9.45 -32.31
C ASP A 53 -4.97 10.08 -30.90
N LYS A 54 -6.15 10.05 -30.29
CA LYS A 54 -6.42 10.67 -28.99
C LYS A 54 -6.78 9.61 -27.97
N GLY A 55 -6.20 9.74 -26.79
CA GLY A 55 -6.44 8.84 -25.67
C GLY A 55 -7.14 9.55 -24.52
N LEU A 56 -7.68 8.75 -23.61
CA LEU A 56 -8.12 9.23 -22.31
C LEU A 56 -6.90 9.39 -21.41
N VAL A 57 -6.60 10.62 -20.99
CA VAL A 57 -5.39 10.92 -20.21
C VAL A 57 -5.76 11.32 -18.78
N LEU A 58 -5.13 10.64 -17.82
CA LEU A 58 -5.24 10.94 -16.40
C LEU A 58 -4.15 11.97 -16.03
N MET A 59 -4.54 13.19 -15.67
CA MET A 59 -3.59 14.29 -15.41
C MET A 59 -3.33 14.55 -13.91
N SER A 60 -4.29 14.24 -13.03
CA SER A 60 -4.16 14.47 -11.59
C SER A 60 -3.22 13.47 -10.92
N ARG A 61 -2.40 13.96 -9.98
CA ARG A 61 -1.55 13.13 -9.12
C ARG A 61 -2.29 12.76 -7.84
N ALA A 62 -2.03 11.55 -7.34
CA ALA A 62 -2.54 11.06 -6.06
C ALA A 62 -4.07 11.14 -5.88
N LYS A 63 -4.82 11.12 -6.98
CA LYS A 63 -6.28 11.04 -6.98
C LYS A 63 -6.76 9.71 -7.56
N HIS A 64 -7.90 9.24 -7.08
CA HIS A 64 -8.59 8.09 -7.67
C HIS A 64 -9.40 8.54 -8.88
N HIS A 65 -9.33 7.76 -9.95
CA HIS A 65 -10.07 8.01 -11.18
C HIS A 65 -11.15 6.93 -11.35
N ALA A 66 -12.36 7.37 -11.69
CA ALA A 66 -13.53 6.51 -11.74
C ALA A 66 -14.31 6.78 -13.03
N ILE A 67 -13.95 6.07 -14.10
CA ILE A 67 -14.58 6.22 -15.41
C ILE A 67 -15.25 4.91 -15.78
N SER A 68 -16.51 4.99 -16.18
CA SER A 68 -17.27 3.82 -16.59
C SER A 68 -18.09 4.10 -17.85
N ALA A 69 -18.23 3.08 -18.69
CA ALA A 69 -19.03 3.15 -19.90
C ALA A 69 -19.86 1.87 -20.05
N LYS A 70 -21.11 2.02 -20.50
CA LYS A 70 -21.97 0.86 -20.78
C LYS A 70 -21.48 0.15 -22.04
N LEU A 71 -21.39 -1.17 -21.97
CA LEU A 71 -21.21 -2.01 -23.15
C LEU A 71 -22.45 -1.94 -24.04
N ASN A 72 -22.25 -2.01 -25.36
CA ASN A 72 -23.34 -2.02 -26.35
C ASN A 72 -24.34 -3.16 -26.11
N LYS A 73 -23.86 -4.31 -25.62
CA LYS A 73 -24.66 -5.48 -25.29
C LYS A 73 -24.09 -6.13 -24.02
N PRO A 74 -24.94 -6.63 -23.10
CA PRO A 74 -24.47 -7.46 -22.01
C PRO A 74 -23.77 -8.71 -22.54
N PHE A 75 -22.57 -8.98 -22.04
CA PHE A 75 -21.84 -10.20 -22.35
C PHE A 75 -22.27 -11.31 -21.39
N LEU A 76 -22.57 -12.49 -21.93
CA LEU A 76 -22.91 -13.68 -21.16
C LEU A 76 -21.84 -14.74 -21.42
N PHE A 77 -21.37 -15.39 -20.35
CA PHE A 77 -20.36 -16.43 -20.42
C PHE A 77 -21.04 -17.77 -20.75
N ASP A 78 -21.25 -18.04 -22.04
CA ASP A 78 -21.90 -19.26 -22.52
C ASP A 78 -20.98 -20.14 -23.38
N THR A 79 -20.92 -19.88 -24.68
CA THR A 79 -20.26 -20.68 -25.72
C THR A 79 -19.15 -19.92 -26.40
N LYS A 80 -19.12 -18.58 -26.29
CA LYS A 80 -18.14 -17.73 -26.93
C LYS A 80 -17.03 -17.32 -25.96
N PRO A 81 -15.78 -17.23 -26.45
CA PRO A 81 -14.70 -16.68 -25.64
C PRO A 81 -14.93 -15.18 -25.39
N LEU A 82 -14.49 -14.71 -24.22
CA LEU A 82 -14.37 -13.29 -23.91
C LEU A 82 -12.99 -12.82 -24.34
N ILE A 83 -12.93 -11.73 -25.10
CA ILE A 83 -11.67 -11.07 -25.47
C ILE A 83 -11.76 -9.62 -25.02
N VAL A 84 -10.83 -9.20 -24.17
CA VAL A 84 -10.69 -7.80 -23.72
C VAL A 84 -9.32 -7.31 -24.12
N GLN A 85 -9.28 -6.23 -24.89
CA GLN A 85 -8.03 -5.67 -25.37
C GLN A 85 -8.07 -4.15 -25.25
N TYR A 86 -7.01 -3.57 -24.72
CA TYR A 86 -6.84 -2.13 -24.62
C TYR A 86 -5.35 -1.79 -24.51
N GLU A 87 -5.02 -0.53 -24.74
CA GLU A 87 -3.65 -0.04 -24.69
C GLU A 87 -3.44 0.94 -23.54
N VAL A 88 -2.25 0.91 -22.95
CA VAL A 88 -1.86 1.81 -21.87
C VAL A 88 -0.47 2.36 -22.18
N ASN A 89 -0.29 3.64 -21.94
CA ASN A 89 1.02 4.29 -21.99
C ASN A 89 1.26 5.11 -20.72
N PHE A 90 2.32 4.75 -19.98
CA PHE A 90 2.81 5.52 -18.84
C PHE A 90 3.76 6.63 -19.30
N GLN A 91 3.21 7.71 -19.88
CA GLN A 91 3.97 8.78 -20.55
C GLN A 91 5.03 9.45 -19.65
N ASN A 92 4.75 9.61 -18.35
CA ASN A 92 5.68 10.21 -17.39
C ASN A 92 6.48 9.16 -16.59
N GLY A 93 6.27 7.88 -16.86
CA GLY A 93 6.57 6.81 -15.90
C GLY A 93 5.56 6.76 -14.76
N ILE A 94 5.58 5.66 -14.00
CA ILE A 94 4.68 5.42 -12.87
C ILE A 94 5.47 4.90 -11.67
N GLU A 95 5.28 5.50 -10.50
CA GLU A 95 5.92 5.06 -9.24
C GLU A 95 4.98 4.11 -8.49
N CYS A 96 3.76 4.57 -8.22
CA CYS A 96 2.68 3.74 -7.69
C CYS A 96 1.34 4.15 -8.32
N GLY A 97 0.64 3.21 -8.92
CA GLY A 97 -0.68 3.36 -9.52
C GLY A 97 -1.04 2.20 -10.46
N GLY A 98 -2.35 2.07 -10.71
CA GLY A 98 -2.91 1.03 -11.57
C GLY A 98 -3.58 1.62 -12.81
N ALA A 99 -3.46 0.92 -13.93
CA ALA A 99 -4.14 1.24 -15.18
C ALA A 99 -4.93 0.01 -15.69
N TYR A 100 -5.59 -0.67 -14.76
CA TYR A 100 -6.42 -1.83 -15.02
C TYR A 100 -7.87 -1.45 -15.33
N VAL A 101 -8.54 -2.30 -16.08
CA VAL A 101 -9.97 -2.18 -16.38
C VAL A 101 -10.78 -3.14 -15.49
N LYS A 102 -11.96 -2.70 -15.05
CA LYS A 102 -12.94 -3.53 -14.34
C LYS A 102 -14.17 -3.75 -15.24
N LEU A 103 -14.51 -4.99 -15.52
CA LEU A 103 -15.77 -5.38 -16.16
C LEU A 103 -16.85 -5.51 -15.10
N LEU A 104 -17.77 -4.56 -15.05
CA LEU A 104 -18.80 -4.49 -14.03
C LEU A 104 -19.85 -5.61 -14.18
N SER A 105 -20.29 -6.14 -13.04
CA SER A 105 -21.33 -7.18 -13.03
C SER A 105 -22.68 -6.56 -13.36
N LYS A 106 -23.49 -7.26 -14.16
CA LYS A 106 -24.84 -6.82 -14.49
C LYS A 106 -25.74 -6.97 -13.26
N THR A 107 -26.02 -5.87 -12.57
CA THR A 107 -27.04 -5.78 -11.52
C THR A 107 -28.14 -4.80 -11.94
N PRO A 108 -29.40 -5.00 -11.50
CA PRO A 108 -30.48 -4.03 -11.77
C PRO A 108 -30.24 -2.67 -11.12
N GLU A 109 -29.43 -2.63 -10.06
CA GLU A 109 -29.07 -1.43 -9.29
C GLU A 109 -27.79 -0.75 -9.79
N LEU A 110 -27.23 -1.17 -10.92
CA LEU A 110 -25.98 -0.60 -11.44
C LEU A 110 -26.20 0.85 -11.91
N ASN A 111 -25.85 1.79 -11.05
CA ASN A 111 -25.73 3.21 -11.39
C ASN A 111 -24.27 3.54 -11.70
N LEU A 112 -24.01 4.01 -12.91
CA LEU A 112 -22.65 4.38 -13.34
C LEU A 112 -22.18 5.71 -12.76
N ASP A 113 -23.12 6.58 -12.40
CA ASP A 113 -22.82 7.90 -11.82
C ASP A 113 -22.34 7.78 -10.37
N GLN A 114 -22.60 6.63 -9.73
CA GLN A 114 -22.15 6.29 -8.37
C GLN A 114 -21.08 5.20 -8.41
N PHE A 115 -20.24 5.16 -9.46
CA PHE A 115 -19.20 4.16 -9.55
C PHE A 115 -18.13 4.38 -8.47
N HIS A 116 -17.94 3.35 -7.64
CA HIS A 116 -16.99 3.39 -6.52
C HIS A 116 -16.23 2.06 -6.36
N ASP A 117 -15.26 2.05 -5.45
CA ASP A 117 -14.36 0.93 -5.15
C ASP A 117 -15.05 -0.43 -4.91
N LYS A 118 -16.16 -0.47 -4.17
CA LYS A 118 -16.92 -1.68 -3.83
C LYS A 118 -17.99 -2.05 -4.87
N THR A 119 -18.08 -1.32 -5.98
CA THR A 119 -19.03 -1.65 -7.05
C THR A 119 -18.76 -3.07 -7.55
N PRO A 120 -19.77 -3.94 -7.62
CA PRO A 120 -19.55 -5.33 -7.96
C PRO A 120 -19.09 -5.48 -9.41
N TYR A 121 -17.90 -6.03 -9.58
CA TYR A 121 -17.34 -6.39 -10.87
C TYR A 121 -17.26 -7.91 -11.05
N THR A 122 -17.10 -8.36 -12.29
CA THR A 122 -16.92 -9.77 -12.66
C THR A 122 -15.45 -10.08 -12.92
N ILE A 123 -14.76 -9.23 -13.69
CA ILE A 123 -13.35 -9.40 -14.06
C ILE A 123 -12.61 -8.07 -13.84
N MET A 124 -11.41 -8.11 -13.29
CA MET A 124 -10.44 -7.02 -13.29
C MET A 124 -9.21 -7.49 -14.05
N PHE A 125 -8.76 -6.69 -15.02
CA PHE A 125 -7.64 -7.04 -15.87
C PHE A 125 -6.78 -5.81 -16.16
N GLY A 126 -5.46 -5.93 -16.00
CA GLY A 126 -4.53 -4.90 -16.45
C GLY A 126 -3.30 -4.67 -15.60
N PRO A 127 -2.41 -3.76 -16.05
CA PRO A 127 -1.16 -3.46 -15.39
C PRO A 127 -1.39 -2.65 -14.11
N ASP A 128 -0.63 -3.00 -13.08
CA ASP A 128 -0.59 -2.31 -11.80
C ASP A 128 0.84 -2.33 -11.27
N LYS A 129 1.32 -1.18 -10.82
CA LYS A 129 2.65 -1.05 -10.27
C LYS A 129 2.59 -0.27 -8.99
N CYS A 130 3.25 -0.75 -7.94
CA CYS A 130 3.55 0.07 -6.77
C CYS A 130 4.96 -0.21 -6.27
N GLY A 131 5.84 0.80 -6.35
CA GLY A 131 7.25 0.65 -6.02
C GLY A 131 7.96 -0.31 -6.97
N GLU A 132 8.53 -1.38 -6.44
CA GLU A 132 9.20 -2.44 -7.21
C GLU A 132 8.28 -3.62 -7.56
N ASP A 133 7.01 -3.58 -7.15
CA ASP A 133 6.05 -4.64 -7.44
C ASP A 133 5.34 -4.35 -8.76
N TYR A 134 5.73 -5.07 -9.80
CA TYR A 134 5.14 -5.00 -11.14
C TYR A 134 4.17 -6.16 -11.32
N LYS A 135 2.89 -5.84 -11.47
CA LYS A 135 1.82 -6.83 -11.59
C LYS A 135 1.01 -6.61 -12.85
N LEU A 136 0.55 -7.73 -13.41
CA LEU A 136 -0.49 -7.77 -14.42
C LEU A 136 -1.66 -8.52 -13.80
N HIS A 137 -2.65 -7.77 -13.30
CA HIS A 137 -3.81 -8.37 -12.65
C HIS A 137 -4.65 -9.09 -13.68
N PHE A 138 -5.03 -10.32 -13.34
CA PHE A 138 -6.20 -10.97 -13.88
C PHE A 138 -6.94 -11.58 -12.71
N ILE A 139 -8.04 -10.94 -12.33
CA ILE A 139 -8.85 -11.30 -11.17
C ILE A 139 -10.27 -11.53 -11.67
N PHE A 140 -10.90 -12.61 -11.24
CA PHE A 140 -12.32 -12.77 -11.43
C PHE A 140 -13.02 -13.10 -10.11
N ARG A 141 -14.27 -12.67 -10.01
CA ARG A 141 -15.09 -12.91 -8.82
C ARG A 141 -15.92 -14.17 -9.03
N HIS A 142 -15.64 -15.19 -8.22
CA HIS A 142 -16.36 -16.45 -8.26
C HIS A 142 -17.38 -16.51 -7.13
N LYS A 143 -18.63 -16.83 -7.47
CA LYS A 143 -19.66 -17.12 -6.45
C LYS A 143 -19.57 -18.58 -6.05
N ASN A 144 -19.25 -18.85 -4.79
CA ASN A 144 -19.27 -20.20 -4.26
C ASN A 144 -20.72 -20.75 -4.29
N PRO A 145 -20.97 -21.89 -4.96
CA PRO A 145 -22.33 -22.42 -5.12
C PRO A 145 -22.95 -22.92 -3.80
N LYS A 146 -22.14 -23.22 -2.77
CA LYS A 146 -22.62 -23.71 -1.47
C LYS A 146 -22.87 -22.58 -0.48
N THR A 147 -21.89 -21.67 -0.33
CA THR A 147 -21.99 -20.58 0.66
C THR A 147 -22.67 -19.33 0.09
N GLY A 148 -22.72 -19.20 -1.25
CA GLY A 148 -23.27 -18.02 -1.93
C GLY A 148 -22.38 -16.78 -1.86
N ILE A 149 -21.22 -16.87 -1.18
CA ILE A 149 -20.25 -15.79 -1.00
C ILE A 149 -19.44 -15.61 -2.29
N TYR A 150 -19.18 -14.36 -2.65
CA TYR A 150 -18.27 -14.01 -3.73
C TYR A 150 -16.84 -13.92 -3.21
N GLU A 151 -15.94 -14.66 -3.83
CA GLU A 151 -14.51 -14.61 -3.55
C GLU A 151 -13.75 -14.13 -4.78
N GLU A 152 -12.75 -13.28 -4.57
CA GLU A 152 -11.84 -12.84 -5.62
C GLU A 152 -10.76 -13.91 -5.82
N LYS A 153 -10.57 -14.30 -7.09
CA LYS A 153 -9.59 -15.32 -7.48
C LYS A 153 -8.55 -14.62 -8.35
N HIS A 154 -7.29 -14.66 -7.94
CA HIS A 154 -6.18 -13.97 -8.61
C HIS A 154 -5.38 -14.96 -9.45
N ALA A 155 -5.09 -14.60 -10.70
CA ALA A 155 -4.21 -15.41 -11.52
C ALA A 155 -2.78 -15.38 -10.95
N LYS A 156 -2.08 -16.51 -11.09
CA LYS A 156 -0.66 -16.56 -10.75
C LYS A 156 0.11 -15.49 -11.53
N ARG A 157 1.17 -14.96 -10.91
CA ARG A 157 2.04 -13.98 -11.56
C ARG A 157 2.67 -14.60 -12.82
N PRO A 158 2.77 -13.86 -13.93
CA PRO A 158 3.47 -14.34 -15.10
C PRO A 158 4.97 -14.52 -14.81
N ASP A 159 5.59 -15.49 -15.47
CA ASP A 159 7.05 -15.72 -15.40
C ASP A 159 7.85 -14.68 -16.23
N ALA A 160 7.15 -13.90 -17.06
CA ALA A 160 7.76 -12.88 -17.91
C ALA A 160 8.17 -11.63 -17.11
N ASP A 161 9.30 -11.01 -17.51
CA ASP A 161 9.72 -9.73 -16.94
C ASP A 161 8.80 -8.61 -17.42
N LEU A 162 7.97 -8.09 -16.52
CA LEU A 162 7.03 -7.02 -16.82
C LEU A 162 7.65 -5.62 -16.73
N LYS A 163 8.87 -5.48 -16.19
CA LYS A 163 9.46 -4.17 -15.84
C LYS A 163 9.57 -3.22 -17.03
N THR A 164 9.91 -3.76 -18.20
CA THR A 164 10.10 -2.97 -19.42
C THR A 164 8.83 -2.22 -19.81
N TYR A 165 7.67 -2.87 -19.66
CA TYR A 165 6.36 -2.32 -20.07
C TYR A 165 5.90 -1.10 -19.25
N PHE A 166 6.50 -0.88 -18.07
CA PHE A 166 6.16 0.26 -17.20
C PHE A 166 7.19 1.40 -17.28
N THR A 167 8.36 1.16 -17.87
CA THR A 167 9.51 2.06 -17.77
C THR A 167 9.93 2.67 -19.11
N ASP A 168 9.61 2.03 -20.23
CA ASP A 168 10.06 2.45 -21.55
C ASP A 168 9.27 3.65 -22.13
N LYS A 169 8.19 4.08 -21.43
CA LYS A 169 7.29 5.19 -21.78
C LYS A 169 6.60 5.01 -23.14
N LYS A 170 6.46 3.77 -23.61
CA LYS A 170 5.76 3.45 -24.85
C LYS A 170 4.35 2.95 -24.56
N THR A 171 3.56 2.93 -25.63
CA THR A 171 2.23 2.33 -25.60
C THR A 171 2.36 0.83 -25.73
N HIS A 172 1.78 0.10 -24.78
CA HIS A 172 1.70 -1.36 -24.78
C HIS A 172 0.26 -1.82 -24.89
N LEU A 173 0.06 -2.90 -25.65
CA LEU A 173 -1.23 -3.50 -25.89
C LEU A 173 -1.45 -4.69 -24.96
N TYR A 174 -2.47 -4.62 -24.11
CA TYR A 174 -2.83 -5.67 -23.17
C TYR A 174 -4.07 -6.41 -23.69
N THR A 175 -3.97 -7.73 -23.80
CA THR A 175 -5.03 -8.60 -24.29
C THR A 175 -5.29 -9.73 -23.32
N LEU A 176 -6.54 -9.89 -22.91
CA LEU A 176 -7.04 -11.05 -22.15
C LEU A 176 -7.96 -11.86 -23.07
N ILE A 177 -7.65 -13.14 -23.21
CA ILE A 177 -8.48 -14.12 -23.90
C ILE A 177 -8.94 -15.13 -22.86
N LEU A 178 -10.25 -15.25 -22.67
CA LEU A 178 -10.86 -16.23 -21.79
C LEU A 178 -11.77 -17.14 -22.60
N ASN A 179 -11.39 -18.41 -22.67
CA ASN A 179 -12.09 -19.42 -23.45
C ASN A 179 -13.17 -20.14 -22.62
N PRO A 180 -14.22 -20.68 -23.26
CA PRO A 180 -15.30 -21.40 -22.59
C PRO A 180 -14.87 -22.75 -21.98
N ASP A 181 -13.67 -23.24 -22.29
CA ASP A 181 -13.05 -24.43 -21.70
C ASP A 181 -12.36 -24.14 -20.35
N ASN A 182 -12.51 -22.92 -19.82
CA ASN A 182 -11.85 -22.39 -18.63
C ASN A 182 -10.35 -22.12 -18.81
N SER A 183 -9.81 -22.19 -20.02
CA SER A 183 -8.45 -21.71 -20.29
C SER A 183 -8.43 -20.19 -20.46
N PHE A 184 -7.36 -19.55 -20.01
CA PHE A 184 -7.12 -18.14 -20.25
C PHE A 184 -5.71 -17.93 -20.77
N GLU A 185 -5.56 -16.89 -21.59
CA GLU A 185 -4.28 -16.43 -22.12
C GLU A 185 -4.22 -14.92 -21.97
N ILE A 186 -3.07 -14.42 -21.52
CA ILE A 186 -2.78 -13.00 -21.40
C ILE A 186 -1.64 -12.70 -22.34
N LEU A 187 -1.89 -11.79 -23.27
CA LEU A 187 -0.90 -11.32 -24.24
C LEU A 187 -0.58 -9.86 -23.98
N VAL A 188 0.71 -9.54 -24.03
CA VAL A 188 1.22 -8.17 -24.05
C VAL A 188 1.96 -7.99 -25.36
N ASP A 189 1.59 -6.99 -26.15
CA ASP A 189 2.14 -6.73 -27.49
C ASP A 189 2.12 -7.96 -28.41
N GLN A 190 1.04 -8.74 -28.33
CA GLN A 190 0.83 -10.02 -29.05
C GLN A 190 1.74 -11.18 -28.61
N SER A 191 2.57 -10.99 -27.58
CA SER A 191 3.34 -12.05 -26.94
C SER A 191 2.59 -12.62 -25.74
N VAL A 192 2.45 -13.94 -25.66
CA VAL A 192 1.82 -14.60 -24.50
C VAL A 192 2.75 -14.46 -23.30
N VAL A 193 2.31 -13.74 -22.28
CA VAL A 193 3.05 -13.54 -21.01
C VAL A 193 2.53 -14.45 -19.90
N ASN A 194 1.28 -14.87 -19.98
CA ASN A 194 0.65 -15.77 -19.02
C ASN A 194 -0.38 -16.65 -19.73
N SER A 195 -0.50 -17.89 -19.30
CA SER A 195 -1.52 -18.82 -19.76
C SER A 195 -1.82 -19.83 -18.68
N GLY A 196 -3.08 -20.22 -18.53
CA GLY A 196 -3.45 -21.21 -17.52
C GLY A 196 -4.91 -21.61 -17.59
N ASN A 197 -5.36 -22.27 -16.53
CA ASN A 197 -6.77 -22.65 -16.36
C ASN A 197 -7.36 -21.99 -15.10
N LEU A 198 -8.58 -21.46 -15.21
CA LEU A 198 -9.27 -20.80 -14.10
C LEU A 198 -9.44 -21.70 -12.87
N LEU A 199 -9.51 -23.02 -13.04
CA LEU A 199 -9.76 -23.93 -11.92
C LEU A 199 -8.51 -24.22 -11.08
N ASN A 200 -7.32 -24.24 -11.69
CA ASN A 200 -6.08 -24.73 -11.08
C ASN A 200 -5.01 -23.64 -10.91
N ASP A 201 -5.03 -22.61 -11.75
CA ASP A 201 -3.98 -21.59 -11.82
C ASP A 201 -4.36 -20.26 -11.16
N MET A 202 -5.37 -20.31 -10.29
CA MET A 202 -5.83 -19.17 -9.51
C MET A 202 -5.49 -19.36 -8.03
N THR A 203 -5.23 -18.25 -7.36
CA THR A 203 -4.95 -18.15 -5.92
C THR A 203 -5.93 -17.13 -5.32
N PRO A 204 -6.77 -17.51 -4.34
CA PRO A 204 -7.02 -18.87 -3.85
C PRO A 204 -7.60 -19.78 -4.94
N PRO A 205 -7.50 -21.12 -4.81
CA PRO A 205 -8.07 -22.03 -5.79
C PRO A 205 -9.60 -21.88 -5.86
N VAL A 206 -10.19 -22.09 -7.04
CA VAL A 206 -11.65 -22.00 -7.24
C VAL A 206 -12.36 -23.10 -6.49
N ASN A 207 -11.84 -24.32 -6.61
CA ASN A 207 -12.29 -25.45 -5.82
C ASN A 207 -11.46 -25.48 -4.53
N PRO A 208 -12.10 -25.60 -3.35
CA PRO A 208 -11.36 -25.80 -2.11
C PRO A 208 -10.50 -27.07 -2.20
N SER A 209 -9.45 -27.15 -1.39
CA SER A 209 -8.64 -28.35 -1.27
C SER A 209 -9.52 -29.55 -0.90
N ARG A 210 -9.15 -30.74 -1.40
CA ARG A 210 -9.86 -31.97 -1.07
C ARG A 210 -9.77 -32.32 0.42
N GLU A 211 -8.69 -31.89 1.05
CA GLU A 211 -8.37 -32.11 2.45
C GLU A 211 -8.21 -30.73 3.12
N ILE A 212 -8.74 -30.62 4.34
CA ILE A 212 -8.61 -29.45 5.21
C ILE A 212 -7.95 -29.90 6.51
N GLU A 213 -7.17 -29.02 7.14
CA GLU A 213 -6.66 -29.28 8.48
C GLU A 213 -7.83 -29.31 9.47
N ASP A 214 -7.77 -30.21 10.44
CA ASP A 214 -8.78 -30.33 11.48
C ASP A 214 -8.61 -29.17 12.48
N PRO A 215 -9.60 -28.24 12.59
CA PRO A 215 -9.49 -27.11 13.52
C PRO A 215 -9.40 -27.51 14.99
N GLU A 216 -9.82 -28.73 15.33
CA GLU A 216 -9.76 -29.26 16.69
C GLU A 216 -8.43 -29.96 17.00
N ASP A 217 -7.58 -30.17 15.99
CA ASP A 217 -6.25 -30.73 16.20
C ASP A 217 -5.36 -29.70 16.91
N ARG A 218 -4.69 -30.14 17.97
CA ARG A 218 -3.80 -29.32 18.78
C ARG A 218 -2.51 -30.06 18.97
N LYS A 219 -1.41 -29.35 18.70
CA LYS A 219 -0.07 -29.82 18.99
C LYS A 219 0.02 -30.28 20.45
N PRO A 220 0.40 -31.55 20.72
CA PRO A 220 0.61 -32.05 22.07
C PRO A 220 1.67 -31.28 22.85
N GLU A 221 1.56 -31.21 24.17
CA GLU A 221 2.53 -30.53 25.03
C GLU A 221 3.94 -31.16 24.99
N ASP A 222 4.01 -32.46 24.68
CA ASP A 222 5.26 -33.23 24.56
C ASP A 222 5.89 -33.17 23.16
N TRP A 223 5.28 -32.42 22.23
CA TRP A 223 5.78 -32.30 20.87
C TRP A 223 6.98 -31.35 20.78
N ASP A 224 8.18 -31.93 20.85
CA ASP A 224 9.44 -31.20 20.71
C ASP A 224 9.77 -30.89 19.24
N GLU A 225 9.71 -29.61 18.88
CA GLU A 225 10.07 -29.10 17.56
C GLU A 225 11.51 -28.61 17.46
N ARG A 226 12.29 -28.71 18.53
CA ARG A 226 13.65 -28.19 18.55
C ARG A 226 14.54 -29.05 17.65
N PRO A 227 15.12 -28.49 16.56
CA PRO A 227 16.00 -29.26 15.69
C PRO A 227 17.36 -29.57 16.33
N LYS A 228 17.73 -28.80 17.36
CA LYS A 228 18.97 -28.95 18.12
C LYS A 228 18.65 -28.88 19.60
N ILE A 229 19.21 -29.80 20.36
CA ILE A 229 19.19 -29.81 21.81
C ILE A 229 20.63 -29.71 22.32
N PRO A 230 20.88 -29.07 23.48
CA PRO A 230 22.16 -29.18 24.15
C PRO A 230 22.50 -30.66 24.35
N ASP A 231 23.76 -31.01 24.10
CA ASP A 231 24.22 -32.38 24.31
C ASP A 231 24.09 -32.71 25.81
N PRO A 232 23.26 -33.70 26.20
CA PRO A 232 23.07 -34.05 27.60
C PRO A 232 24.35 -34.57 28.28
N GLU A 233 25.33 -35.05 27.51
CA GLU A 233 26.61 -35.55 28.03
C GLU A 233 27.68 -34.45 28.12
N ALA A 234 27.45 -33.29 27.50
CA ALA A 234 28.39 -32.18 27.56
C ALA A 234 28.27 -31.48 28.92
N VAL A 235 29.28 -31.69 29.77
CA VAL A 235 29.41 -30.98 31.05
C VAL A 235 30.32 -29.77 30.86
N LYS A 236 29.96 -28.67 31.52
CA LYS A 236 30.78 -27.47 31.59
C LYS A 236 32.19 -27.82 32.10
N PRO A 237 33.27 -27.47 31.37
CA PRO A 237 34.64 -27.70 31.80
C PRO A 237 35.02 -26.94 33.09
N ASP A 238 35.97 -27.48 33.86
CA ASP A 238 36.43 -26.89 35.13
C ASP A 238 37.13 -25.53 34.96
N ASP A 239 37.64 -25.22 33.77
CA ASP A 239 38.32 -23.96 33.43
C ASP A 239 37.37 -22.87 32.90
N TRP A 240 36.08 -23.18 32.77
CA TRP A 240 35.06 -22.21 32.33
C TRP A 240 34.46 -21.48 33.53
N ASP A 241 34.96 -20.29 33.82
CA ASP A 241 34.38 -19.39 34.82
C ASP A 241 33.31 -18.50 34.18
N GLU A 242 32.05 -18.59 34.64
CA GLU A 242 30.94 -17.75 34.15
C GLU A 242 30.89 -16.37 34.83
N ASP A 243 31.53 -16.25 35.99
CA ASP A 243 31.56 -15.02 36.77
C ASP A 243 32.76 -14.14 36.38
N ALA A 244 33.65 -14.64 35.52
CA ALA A 244 34.77 -13.90 35.00
C ALA A 244 34.27 -12.70 34.16
N PRO A 245 34.69 -11.46 34.49
CA PRO A 245 34.24 -10.29 33.77
C PRO A 245 34.79 -10.30 32.33
N ALA A 246 33.96 -9.90 31.36
CA ALA A 246 34.37 -9.83 29.96
C ALA A 246 35.48 -8.81 29.68
N LYS A 247 35.66 -7.84 30.60
CA LYS A 247 36.72 -6.83 30.56
C LYS A 247 37.43 -6.81 31.90
N ILE A 248 38.76 -6.77 31.86
CA ILE A 248 39.62 -6.58 33.03
C ILE A 248 40.39 -5.26 32.85
N PRO A 249 40.56 -4.44 33.90
CA PRO A 249 41.32 -3.21 33.80
C PRO A 249 42.78 -3.48 33.41
N ASP A 250 43.34 -2.69 32.49
CA ASP A 250 44.74 -2.83 32.08
C ASP A 250 45.70 -2.34 33.18
N GLU A 251 46.38 -3.26 33.86
CA GLU A 251 47.32 -2.93 34.94
C GLU A 251 48.55 -2.13 34.48
N GLU A 252 48.91 -2.21 33.20
CA GLU A 252 50.03 -1.48 32.61
C GLU A 252 49.63 -0.03 32.24
N ALA A 253 48.32 0.26 32.14
CA ALA A 253 47.84 1.58 31.80
C ALA A 253 48.07 2.57 32.95
N THR A 254 48.92 3.58 32.69
CA THR A 254 49.12 4.72 33.58
C THR A 254 48.27 5.89 33.15
N LYS A 255 47.67 6.56 34.13
CA LYS A 255 46.92 7.79 33.91
C LYS A 255 47.80 8.88 33.26
N PRO A 256 47.34 9.55 32.18
CA PRO A 256 48.10 10.60 31.52
C PRO A 256 48.47 11.77 32.46
N GLU A 257 49.67 12.32 32.31
CA GLU A 257 50.08 13.54 33.01
C GLU A 257 49.25 14.74 32.50
N GLY A 258 48.59 15.45 33.42
CA GLY A 258 47.72 16.60 33.09
C GLY A 258 46.21 16.31 33.04
N TRP A 259 45.79 15.09 33.37
CA TRP A 259 44.37 14.76 33.55
C TRP A 259 43.73 15.57 34.68
N LEU A 260 42.56 16.16 34.43
CA LEU A 260 41.86 17.03 35.37
C LEU A 260 40.80 16.23 36.16
N ASP A 261 41.14 15.69 37.33
CA ASP A 261 40.20 14.90 38.16
C ASP A 261 39.06 15.72 38.76
N ASP A 262 39.36 16.97 39.11
CA ASP A 262 38.44 17.84 39.87
C ASP A 262 37.43 18.55 38.96
N GLU A 263 37.60 18.48 37.64
CA GLU A 263 36.70 19.08 36.67
C GLU A 263 35.83 18.00 36.02
N PRO A 264 34.50 18.14 36.04
CA PRO A 264 33.62 17.17 35.41
C PRO A 264 33.80 17.22 33.88
N GLU A 265 33.63 16.07 33.24
CA GLU A 265 33.71 15.93 31.78
C GLU A 265 32.62 16.75 31.07
N TYR A 266 31.45 16.86 31.71
CA TYR A 266 30.33 17.65 31.23
C TYR A 266 29.88 18.67 32.27
N VAL A 267 29.54 19.87 31.80
CA VAL A 267 28.98 20.96 32.62
C VAL A 267 27.61 21.36 32.06
N PRO A 268 26.67 21.80 32.91
CA PRO A 268 25.40 22.36 32.45
C PRO A 268 25.65 23.53 31.48
N ASP A 269 24.94 23.56 30.35
CA ASP A 269 25.02 24.66 29.40
C ASP A 269 24.59 25.98 30.07
N PRO A 270 25.46 26.99 30.17
CA PRO A 270 25.14 28.27 30.80
C PRO A 270 24.13 29.10 29.98
N ASP A 271 23.95 28.81 28.69
CA ASP A 271 23.04 29.51 27.79
C ASP A 271 21.68 28.79 27.64
N ALA A 272 21.51 27.63 28.28
CA ALA A 272 20.25 26.90 28.26
C ALA A 272 19.25 27.47 29.28
N GLU A 273 18.18 28.06 28.77
CA GLU A 273 17.04 28.51 29.57
C GLU A 273 15.89 27.50 29.49
N LYS A 274 15.13 27.39 30.59
CA LYS A 274 13.91 26.58 30.63
C LYS A 274 12.89 27.11 29.61
N PRO A 275 12.38 26.28 28.68
CA PRO A 275 11.33 26.70 27.75
C PRO A 275 10.07 27.17 28.48
N GLU A 276 9.40 28.20 27.95
CA GLU A 276 8.16 28.73 28.54
C GLU A 276 7.00 27.73 28.56
N ASP A 277 7.03 26.73 27.67
CA ASP A 277 6.03 25.66 27.54
C ASP A 277 6.36 24.40 28.34
N TRP A 278 7.39 24.44 29.22
CA TRP A 278 7.78 23.28 30.02
C TRP A 278 6.91 23.14 31.28
N ASP A 279 6.19 22.04 31.38
CA ASP A 279 5.33 21.71 32.53
C ASP A 279 6.02 20.68 33.42
N GLU A 280 6.38 21.03 34.66
CA GLU A 280 7.08 20.11 35.56
C GLU A 280 6.25 18.91 36.01
N ASP A 281 4.91 18.98 35.95
CA ASP A 281 4.00 17.88 36.32
C ASP A 281 3.89 16.85 35.18
N MET A 282 4.02 17.31 33.93
CA MET A 282 3.91 16.47 32.72
C MET A 282 5.28 16.06 32.13
N ASP A 283 6.26 16.97 32.13
CA ASP A 283 7.60 16.82 31.52
C ASP A 283 8.71 16.51 32.55
N GLY A 284 8.43 16.66 33.85
CA GLY A 284 9.37 16.43 34.95
C GLY A 284 10.22 17.65 35.32
N GLU A 285 11.10 17.51 36.33
CA GLU A 285 12.04 18.57 36.71
C GLU A 285 12.99 18.88 35.55
N TRP A 286 13.05 20.16 35.17
CA TRP A 286 13.95 20.59 34.11
C TRP A 286 15.41 20.47 34.59
N GLU A 287 16.27 19.83 33.80
CA GLU A 287 17.73 19.83 33.95
C GLU A 287 18.45 20.26 32.68
N ALA A 288 19.61 20.93 32.81
CA ALA A 288 20.25 21.54 31.66
C ALA A 288 20.91 20.52 30.77
N PRO A 289 20.85 20.72 29.44
CA PRO A 289 21.67 19.91 28.56
C PRO A 289 23.12 20.06 29.00
N GLN A 290 23.78 18.92 29.22
CA GLN A 290 25.17 18.90 29.62
C GLN A 290 26.05 19.07 28.37
N ILE A 291 26.92 20.08 28.38
CA ILE A 291 27.90 20.34 27.32
C ILE A 291 29.29 19.87 27.77
N ALA A 292 30.14 19.52 26.80
CA ALA A 292 31.53 19.17 27.09
C ALA A 292 32.22 20.37 27.76
N ASN A 293 32.88 20.12 28.89
CA ASN A 293 33.53 21.19 29.63
C ASN A 293 34.69 21.77 28.80
N PRO A 294 34.68 23.08 28.47
CA PRO A 294 35.69 23.69 27.59
C PRO A 294 37.11 23.61 28.16
N LYS A 295 37.27 23.42 29.48
CA LYS A 295 38.58 23.19 30.10
C LYS A 295 39.17 21.83 29.69
N CYS A 296 38.32 20.85 29.40
CA CYS A 296 38.69 19.49 29.05
C CYS A 296 39.23 19.38 27.62
N GLU A 297 38.86 20.29 26.73
CA GLU A 297 39.43 20.36 25.37
C GLU A 297 40.94 20.68 25.39
N SER A 298 41.39 21.41 26.41
CA SER A 298 42.81 21.79 26.57
C SER A 298 43.63 20.77 27.37
N ALA A 299 43.01 19.72 27.91
CA ALA A 299 43.63 18.70 28.75
C ALA A 299 43.52 17.30 28.11
N PRO A 300 44.35 16.32 28.54
CA PRO A 300 44.25 14.92 28.08
C PRO A 300 42.93 14.21 28.43
N GLY A 301 42.19 14.73 29.40
CA GLY A 301 40.88 14.25 29.84
C GLY A 301 40.45 14.85 31.17
N CYS A 302 39.20 14.61 31.54
CA CYS A 302 38.54 15.17 32.71
C CYS A 302 37.73 14.14 33.48
N GLY A 303 37.43 14.44 34.74
CA GLY A 303 36.64 13.61 35.63
C GLY A 303 37.43 12.44 36.21
N VAL A 304 36.72 11.49 36.82
CA VAL A 304 37.36 10.32 37.46
C VAL A 304 37.96 9.42 36.38
N TRP A 305 39.29 9.34 36.32
CA TRP A 305 39.99 8.48 35.37
C TRP A 305 39.60 7.01 35.58
N GLN A 306 39.01 6.40 34.55
CA GLN A 306 38.78 4.96 34.50
C GLN A 306 39.92 4.30 33.76
N ARG A 307 40.49 3.27 34.39
CA ARG A 307 41.51 2.44 33.78
C ARG A 307 40.89 1.70 32.59
N PRO A 308 41.50 1.77 31.40
CA PRO A 308 40.95 1.17 30.18
C PRO A 308 40.84 -0.35 30.24
#